data_AF-A0A549T5K3-F1
#
_entry.id   AF-A0A549T5K3-F1
#
_cell.length_a   1.000
_cell.length_b   1.000
_cell.length_c   1.000
_cell.angle_alpha   90.00
_cell.angle_beta   90.00
_cell.angle_gamma   90.00
#
_symmetry.space_group_name_H-M   'P 1'
#
loop_
_entity.id
_entity.type
_entity.pdbx_description
1 polymer ?
#
loop_
_entity_poly.entity_id
_entity_poly.type
_entity_poly.pdbx_seq_one_letter_code
_entity_poly.pdbx_strand_id
1 'polypeptide(L)'
;MIAEARGEIHVWMNDGAPSRPAIIMPLDASLEIRLEVAARFIRLLQGGAAGPLPRALQLTAQRRARLILLLHTLDFRLGGAGPRDIAASLIDAEDAALPALEWKSSATRRKANRLIHDSIALMNGGYKRLLRGG
;
A
#
# COMPACT_ATOMS: atom_id res chain seq x y z
N MET A 1 3.67 6.97 19.68
CA MET A 1 3.48 5.88 18.71
C MET A 1 3.28 4.59 19.48
N ILE A 2 2.25 3.82 19.17
CA ILE A 2 2.04 2.48 19.77
C ILE A 2 2.25 1.46 18.65
N ALA A 3 3.40 0.77 18.70
CA ALA A 3 3.73 -0.31 17.78
C ALA A 3 3.02 -1.59 18.22
N GLU A 4 2.32 -2.25 17.31
CA GLU A 4 1.60 -3.50 17.54
C GLU A 4 1.85 -4.46 16.36
N ALA A 5 1.78 -5.78 16.64
CA ALA A 5 2.17 -6.82 15.70
C ALA A 5 1.36 -6.81 14.37
N ARG A 6 0.17 -6.19 14.35
CA ARG A 6 -0.73 -6.12 13.19
C ARG A 6 -0.84 -4.71 12.60
N GLY A 7 -0.05 -3.76 13.08
CA GLY A 7 0.03 -2.41 12.53
C GLY A 7 0.29 -1.36 13.60
N GLU A 8 0.67 -0.15 13.19
CA GLU A 8 0.93 0.95 14.11
C GLU A 8 -0.31 1.83 14.30
N ILE A 9 -0.53 2.28 15.54
CA ILE A 9 -1.47 3.37 15.83
C ILE A 9 -0.67 4.61 16.21
N HIS A 10 -0.85 5.65 15.39
CA HIS A 10 -0.26 6.97 15.61
C HIS A 10 -1.26 7.83 16.38
N VAL A 11 -0.87 8.25 17.58
CA VAL A 11 -1.69 9.08 18.47
C VAL A 11 -1.02 10.43 18.60
N TRP A 12 -1.77 11.49 18.30
CA TRP A 12 -1.39 12.87 18.59
C TRP A 12 -2.29 13.37 19.72
N MET A 13 -1.68 13.89 20.78
CA MET A 13 -2.37 14.46 21.93
C MET A 13 -2.01 15.93 22.00
N ASN A 14 -2.98 16.78 22.36
CA ASN A 14 -2.71 18.17 22.67
C ASN A 14 -1.93 18.27 24.00
N ASP A 15 -1.10 19.30 24.15
CA ASP A 15 -0.33 19.51 25.38
C ASP A 15 -1.27 19.71 26.59
N GLY A 16 -0.98 18.96 27.66
CA GLY A 16 -1.85 18.84 28.84
C GLY A 16 -2.71 17.58 28.78
N ALA A 17 -2.21 16.47 29.35
CA ALA A 17 -2.94 15.21 29.37
C ALA A 17 -4.24 15.36 30.20
N PRO A 18 -5.42 15.33 29.57
CA PRO A 18 -6.67 15.48 30.30
C PRO A 18 -6.89 14.23 31.17
N SER A 19 -7.46 14.40 32.36
CA SER A 19 -7.84 13.30 33.25
C SER A 19 -8.85 12.33 32.61
N ARG A 20 -9.50 12.75 31.53
CA ARG A 20 -10.44 11.98 30.70
C ARG A 20 -10.16 12.24 29.20
N PRO A 21 -9.44 11.35 28.50
CA PRO A 21 -9.19 11.51 27.07
C PRO A 21 -10.46 11.30 26.24
N ALA A 22 -10.56 12.02 25.12
CA ALA A 22 -11.62 11.86 24.12
C ALA A 22 -11.02 11.67 22.73
N ILE A 23 -11.72 10.94 21.86
CA ILE A 23 -11.35 10.75 20.46
C ILE A 23 -12.27 11.64 19.62
N ILE A 24 -11.70 12.63 18.93
CA ILE A 24 -12.43 13.50 18.01
C ILE A 24 -12.31 12.93 16.60
N MET A 25 -13.44 12.78 15.91
CA MET A 25 -13.50 12.14 14.60
C MET A 25 -14.31 12.97 13.60
N PRO A 26 -13.78 13.26 12.41
CA PRO A 26 -14.56 13.85 11.33
C PRO A 26 -15.64 12.89 10.85
N LEU A 27 -16.84 13.42 10.57
CA LEU A 27 -17.90 12.68 9.88
C LEU A 27 -17.66 12.75 8.37
N ASP A 28 -16.71 11.94 7.89
CA ASP A 28 -16.28 11.88 6.50
C ASP A 28 -16.49 10.48 5.89
N ALA A 29 -16.13 10.33 4.61
CA ALA A 29 -16.24 9.04 3.90
C ALA A 29 -15.36 7.92 4.49
N SER A 30 -14.50 8.21 5.47
CA SER A 30 -13.65 7.25 6.18
C SER A 30 -14.13 6.99 7.61
N LEU A 31 -15.30 7.50 8.02
CA LEU A 31 -15.85 7.36 9.37
C LEU A 31 -15.84 5.92 9.88
N GLU A 32 -16.34 4.96 9.08
CA GLU A 32 -16.41 3.55 9.47
C GLU A 32 -15.02 2.95 9.79
N ILE A 33 -14.04 3.19 8.92
CA ILE A 33 -12.66 2.73 9.14
C ILE A 33 -12.09 3.37 10.41
N ARG A 34 -12.36 4.66 10.62
CA ARG A 34 -11.88 5.39 11.81
C ARG A 34 -12.52 4.85 13.08
N LEU A 35 -13.81 4.50 13.08
CA LEU A 35 -14.50 3.87 14.21
C LEU A 35 -13.87 2.52 14.57
N GLU A 36 -13.59 1.68 13.57
CA GLU A 36 -12.90 0.40 13.80
C GLU A 36 -11.50 0.60 14.39
N VAL A 37 -10.73 1.58 13.89
CA VAL A 37 -9.40 1.93 14.45
C VAL A 37 -9.51 2.48 15.87
N ALA A 38 -10.50 3.33 16.16
CA ALA A 38 -10.74 3.86 17.50
C ALA A 38 -11.09 2.74 18.48
N ALA A 39 -11.93 1.78 18.08
CA ALA A 39 -12.24 0.62 18.90
C ALA A 39 -10.98 -0.25 19.17
N ARG A 40 -10.09 -0.41 18.19
CA ARG A 40 -8.79 -1.08 18.39
C ARG A 40 -7.92 -0.33 19.43
N PHE A 41 -7.87 0.99 19.33
CA PHE A 41 -7.11 1.83 20.25
C PHE A 41 -7.67 1.76 21.68
N ILE A 42 -8.99 1.82 21.86
CA ILE A 42 -9.63 1.70 23.18
C ILE A 42 -9.30 0.34 23.84
N ARG A 43 -9.30 -0.76 23.08
CA ARG A 43 -8.90 -2.08 23.61
C ARG A 43 -7.44 -2.10 24.10
N LEU A 44 -6.54 -1.43 23.39
CA LEU A 44 -5.14 -1.28 23.83
C LEU A 44 -5.04 -0.46 25.11
N LEU A 45 -5.80 0.64 25.23
CA LEU A 45 -5.84 1.45 26.46
C LEU A 45 -6.36 0.66 27.67
N GLN A 46 -7.23 -0.33 27.44
CA GLN A 46 -7.75 -1.23 28.47
C GLN A 46 -6.79 -2.40 28.80
N GLY A 47 -5.58 -2.42 28.23
CA GLY A 47 -4.59 -3.48 28.44
C GLY A 47 -4.87 -4.77 27.65
N GLY A 48 -5.85 -4.76 26.74
CA GLY A 48 -6.19 -5.88 25.88
C GLY A 48 -5.41 -5.88 24.55
N ALA A 49 -5.56 -6.95 23.78
CA ALA A 49 -5.06 -6.98 22.41
C ALA A 49 -5.89 -6.05 21.50
N ALA A 50 -5.24 -5.33 20.58
CA ALA A 50 -5.92 -4.45 19.62
C ALA A 50 -6.99 -5.17 18.78
N GLY A 51 -6.80 -6.45 18.52
CA GLY A 51 -7.61 -7.22 17.57
C GLY A 51 -7.13 -7.02 16.11
N PRO A 52 -7.84 -7.59 15.13
CA PRO A 52 -7.47 -7.49 13.73
C PRO A 52 -7.55 -6.04 13.22
N LEU A 53 -6.84 -5.74 12.12
CA LEU A 53 -7.05 -4.50 11.37
C LEU A 53 -8.49 -4.41 10.86
N PRO A 54 -9.03 -3.21 10.61
CA PRO A 54 -10.29 -3.05 9.89
C PRO A 54 -10.25 -3.82 8.57
N ARG A 55 -11.36 -4.45 8.17
CA ARG A 55 -11.39 -5.29 6.95
C ARG A 55 -10.92 -4.52 5.72
N ALA A 56 -11.29 -3.25 5.61
CA ALA A 56 -10.85 -2.38 4.53
C ALA A 56 -9.32 -2.24 4.45
N LEU A 57 -8.63 -2.26 5.60
CA LEU A 57 -7.17 -2.14 5.69
C LEU A 57 -6.43 -3.49 5.59
N GLN A 58 -7.16 -4.61 5.55
CA GLN A 58 -6.56 -5.93 5.37
C GLN A 58 -6.25 -6.18 3.88
N LEU A 59 -4.99 -6.40 3.55
CA LEU A 59 -4.59 -6.75 2.20
C LEU A 59 -4.77 -8.25 1.95
N THR A 60 -5.48 -8.61 0.87
CA THR A 60 -5.47 -9.98 0.36
C THR A 60 -4.07 -10.35 -0.13
N ALA A 61 -3.74 -11.64 -0.16
CA ALA A 61 -2.44 -12.13 -0.64
C ALA A 61 -2.14 -11.63 -2.07
N GLN A 62 -3.13 -11.67 -2.97
CA GLN A 62 -3.00 -11.18 -4.34
C GLN A 62 -2.72 -9.67 -4.40
N ARG A 63 -3.44 -8.87 -3.59
CA ARG A 63 -3.25 -7.42 -3.55
C ARG A 63 -1.88 -7.06 -2.99
N ARG A 64 -1.42 -7.76 -1.95
CA ARG A 64 -0.07 -7.61 -1.39
C ARG A 64 1.00 -7.94 -2.43
N ALA A 65 0.88 -9.06 -3.12
CA ALA A 65 1.81 -9.45 -4.19
C ALA A 65 1.85 -8.40 -5.32
N ARG A 66 0.71 -7.85 -5.72
CA ARG A 66 0.64 -6.77 -6.71
C ARG A 66 1.36 -5.50 -6.24
N LEU A 67 1.16 -5.09 -4.99
CA LEU A 67 1.84 -3.90 -4.43
C LEU A 67 3.36 -4.11 -4.36
N ILE A 68 3.81 -5.30 -3.94
CA ILE A 68 5.24 -5.65 -3.93
C ILE A 68 5.83 -5.56 -5.35
N LEU A 69 5.13 -6.12 -6.35
CA LEU A 69 5.57 -6.04 -7.75
C LEU A 69 5.67 -4.58 -8.26
N LEU A 70 4.72 -3.72 -7.87
CA LEU A 70 4.77 -2.29 -8.22
C LEU A 70 5.94 -1.58 -7.54
N LEU A 71 6.26 -1.91 -6.29
CA LEU A 71 7.42 -1.37 -5.59
C LEU A 71 8.73 -1.77 -6.29
N HIS A 72 8.93 -3.07 -6.58
CA HIS A 72 10.11 -3.49 -7.34
C HIS A 72 10.19 -2.82 -8.72
N THR A 73 9.07 -2.73 -9.44
CA THR A 73 9.04 -2.01 -10.72
C THR A 73 9.47 -0.55 -10.57
N LEU A 74 9.03 0.12 -9.49
CA LEU A 74 9.42 1.48 -9.19
C LEU A 74 10.93 1.58 -8.93
N ASP A 75 11.50 0.68 -8.14
CA ASP A 75 12.93 0.65 -7.84
C ASP A 75 13.76 0.53 -9.11
N PHE A 76 13.43 -0.43 -9.98
CA PHE A 76 14.05 -0.57 -11.31
C PHE A 76 13.90 0.71 -12.13
N ARG A 77 12.70 1.29 -12.17
CA ARG A 77 12.42 2.48 -12.98
C ARG A 77 13.19 3.71 -12.49
N LEU A 78 13.27 3.93 -11.19
CA LEU A 78 14.06 5.01 -10.59
C LEU A 78 15.56 4.80 -10.81
N GLY A 79 16.01 3.54 -10.94
CA GLY A 79 17.35 3.18 -11.40
C GLY A 79 17.60 3.34 -12.91
N GLY A 80 16.63 3.86 -13.67
CA GLY A 80 16.77 4.12 -15.12
C GLY A 80 16.35 2.95 -16.02
N ALA A 81 15.83 1.86 -15.46
CA ALA A 81 15.41 0.69 -16.23
C ALA A 81 14.27 1.00 -17.21
N GLY A 82 14.36 0.39 -18.39
CA GLY A 82 13.32 0.42 -19.41
C GLY A 82 12.28 -0.69 -19.23
N PRO A 83 11.22 -0.68 -20.05
CA PRO A 83 10.20 -1.75 -20.03
C PRO A 83 10.75 -3.15 -20.31
N ARG A 84 11.86 -3.25 -21.06
CA ARG A 84 12.47 -4.53 -21.41
C ARG A 84 13.25 -5.13 -20.23
N ASP A 85 14.00 -4.30 -19.50
CA ASP A 85 14.71 -4.73 -18.30
C ASP A 85 13.72 -5.19 -17.21
N ILE A 86 12.64 -4.42 -17.01
CA ILE A 86 11.58 -4.76 -16.07
C ILE A 86 10.89 -6.07 -16.46
N ALA A 87 10.62 -6.28 -17.76
CA ALA A 87 10.08 -7.55 -18.22
C ALA A 87 11.02 -8.71 -17.92
N ALA A 88 12.31 -8.56 -18.22
CA ALA A 88 13.31 -9.59 -18.00
C ALA A 88 13.46 -9.96 -16.53
N SER A 89 13.41 -8.99 -15.63
CA SER A 89 13.62 -9.22 -14.19
C SER A 89 12.35 -9.61 -13.43
N LEU A 90 11.17 -9.13 -13.84
CA LEU A 90 9.96 -9.20 -12.99
C LEU A 90 8.74 -9.86 -13.66
N ILE A 91 8.78 -10.17 -14.95
CA ILE A 91 7.61 -10.69 -15.68
C ILE A 91 7.92 -12.01 -16.36
N ASP A 92 8.78 -11.96 -17.38
CA ASP A 92 9.08 -13.08 -18.26
C ASP A 92 10.37 -12.77 -19.02
N ALA A 93 11.44 -13.50 -18.69
CA ALA A 93 12.76 -13.32 -19.26
C ALA A 93 12.85 -13.81 -20.71
N GLU A 94 12.09 -14.85 -21.07
CA GLU A 94 12.09 -15.42 -22.41
C GLU A 94 11.41 -14.46 -23.39
N ASP A 95 10.24 -13.92 -23.00
CA ASP A 95 9.53 -12.92 -23.78
C ASP A 95 10.31 -11.60 -23.90
N ALA A 96 11.11 -11.26 -22.89
CA ALA A 96 12.01 -10.11 -22.94
C ALA A 96 13.22 -10.33 -23.85
N ALA A 97 13.56 -11.58 -24.21
CA ALA A 97 14.63 -11.92 -25.14
C ALA A 97 14.20 -11.88 -26.62
N LEU A 98 12.91 -11.73 -26.91
CA LEU A 98 12.37 -11.71 -28.28
C LEU A 98 13.06 -10.68 -29.20
N PRO A 99 13.17 -10.95 -30.51
CA PRO A 99 13.67 -9.98 -31.48
C PRO A 99 12.95 -8.62 -31.39
N ALA A 100 13.64 -7.54 -31.76
CA ALA A 100 13.13 -6.17 -31.57
C ALA A 100 11.74 -5.92 -32.19
N LEU A 101 11.42 -6.56 -33.32
CA LEU A 101 10.13 -6.46 -33.98
C LEU A 101 9.01 -7.13 -33.17
N GLU A 102 9.25 -8.35 -32.69
CA GLU A 102 8.30 -9.12 -31.87
C GLU A 102 8.14 -8.50 -30.47
N TRP A 103 9.23 -8.02 -29.87
CA TRP A 103 9.20 -7.29 -28.61
C TRP A 103 8.27 -6.07 -28.66
N LYS A 104 8.24 -5.33 -29.78
CA LYS A 104 7.39 -4.13 -29.91
C LYS A 104 5.89 -4.45 -29.78
N SER A 105 5.46 -5.62 -30.22
CA SER A 105 4.05 -6.06 -30.18
C SER A 105 3.73 -7.03 -29.04
N SER A 106 4.71 -7.42 -28.22
CA SER A 106 4.54 -8.43 -27.17
C SER A 106 3.57 -7.99 -26.05
N ALA A 107 2.84 -8.95 -25.51
CA ALA A 107 1.98 -8.73 -24.34
C ALA A 107 2.80 -8.36 -23.11
N THR A 108 3.99 -8.94 -22.97
CA THR A 108 4.94 -8.69 -21.89
C THR A 108 5.42 -7.23 -21.88
N ARG A 109 5.74 -6.64 -23.04
CA ARG A 109 6.05 -5.21 -23.12
C ARG A 109 4.88 -4.33 -22.67
N ARG A 110 3.65 -4.66 -23.08
CA ARG A 110 2.44 -3.93 -22.62
C ARG A 110 2.26 -4.05 -21.11
N LYS A 111 2.49 -5.23 -20.55
CA LYS A 111 2.41 -5.48 -19.10
C LYS A 111 3.47 -4.69 -18.33
N ALA A 112 4.72 -4.66 -18.81
CA ALA A 112 5.79 -3.86 -18.22
C ALA A 112 5.48 -2.36 -18.23
N ASN A 113 5.00 -1.83 -19.36
CA ASN A 113 4.59 -0.41 -19.43
C ASN A 113 3.46 -0.09 -18.44
N ARG A 114 2.46 -0.97 -18.30
CA ARG A 114 1.41 -0.78 -17.29
C ARG A 114 1.96 -0.81 -15.87
N LEU A 115 2.89 -1.71 -15.56
CA LEU A 115 3.54 -1.74 -14.25
C LEU A 115 4.28 -0.43 -13.96
N ILE A 116 5.04 0.10 -14.93
CA ILE A 116 5.77 1.36 -14.78
C ILE A 116 4.80 2.51 -14.52
N HIS A 117 3.73 2.59 -15.32
CA HIS A 117 2.72 3.62 -15.15
C HIS A 117 2.06 3.54 -13.77
N ASP A 118 1.60 2.35 -13.38
CA ASP A 118 0.91 2.11 -12.12
C ASP A 118 1.83 2.37 -10.91
N SER A 119 3.12 2.03 -11.01
CA SER A 119 4.08 2.22 -9.92
C SER A 119 4.39 3.69 -9.68
N ILE A 120 4.56 4.47 -10.76
CA ILE A 120 4.74 5.93 -10.69
C ILE A 120 3.46 6.58 -10.15
N ALA A 121 2.28 6.16 -10.62
CA ALA A 121 1.01 6.68 -10.12
C ALA A 121 0.81 6.35 -8.63
N LEU A 122 1.24 5.17 -8.18
CA LEU A 122 1.22 4.79 -6.77
C LEU A 122 2.11 5.71 -5.93
N MET A 123 3.36 5.96 -6.37
CA MET A 123 4.30 6.88 -5.72
C MET A 123 3.76 8.30 -5.65
N ASN A 124 3.18 8.80 -6.75
CA ASN A 124 2.66 10.16 -6.88
C ASN A 124 1.27 10.34 -6.24
N GLY A 125 1.12 9.87 -5.00
CA GLY A 125 -0.06 10.08 -4.18
C GLY A 125 -1.12 8.97 -4.27
N GLY A 126 -1.01 8.04 -5.22
CA GLY A 126 -1.92 6.89 -5.31
C GLY A 126 -1.90 6.01 -4.06
N TYR A 127 -0.77 5.95 -3.35
CA TYR A 127 -0.62 5.22 -2.08
C TYR A 127 -1.61 5.67 -1.00
N LYS A 128 -2.08 6.92 -1.03
CA LYS A 128 -3.02 7.46 -0.01
C LYS A 128 -4.35 6.70 0.00
N ARG A 129 -4.75 6.09 -1.11
CA ARG A 129 -5.94 5.24 -1.16
C ARG A 129 -5.84 4.02 -0.25
N LEU A 130 -4.63 3.49 -0.04
CA LEU A 130 -4.40 2.35 0.86
C LEU A 130 -4.80 2.69 2.31
N LEU A 131 -4.71 3.95 2.71
CA LEU A 131 -5.11 4.43 4.05
C LEU A 131 -6.63 4.47 4.23
N ARG A 132 -7.40 4.36 3.14
CA ARG A 132 -8.86 4.36 3.11
C ARG A 132 -9.43 3.02 2.65
N GLY A 133 -8.58 2.00 2.57
CA GLY A 133 -8.95 0.66 2.17
C GLY A 133 -8.75 0.30 0.70
N GLY A 134 -8.39 1.26 -0.16
CA GLY A 134 -8.10 1.03 -1.58
C GLY A 134 -8.98 1.78 -2.53
#